data_AF-A0AA36M8E2-F1
#
_entry.id   AF-A0AA36M8E2-F1
#
_cell.length_a   1.000
_cell.length_b   1.000
_cell.length_c   1.000
_cell.angle_alpha   90.00
_cell.angle_beta   90.00
_cell.angle_gamma   90.00
#
_symmetry.space_group_name_H-M   'P 1'
#
loop_
_entity.id
_entity.type
_entity.pdbx_description
1 polymer ?
#
loop_
_entity_poly.entity_id
_entity_poly.type
_entity_poly.pdbx_seq_one_letter_code
_entity_poly.pdbx_strand_id
1 'polypeptide(L)'
;MAGNYLVKNSNFGMKFLNEWANSEFHLPYSFHGNDQGPLMMLLLKLLVPGSSVEYSACEKYWKKATDVNTYLAMVYCVRQALGVTKIWPDKVRIFRKFHAFARDDFTNGRWCDADFMFHGWKRVERNQIFEENIDLNLCDQGMKAWKWKNKNISVQELRYAIQIAEKFFRAAFPKEAEIHPFLDNFNISHCYPDCDKFDLHL
;
A
#
# COMPACT_ATOMS: atom_id res chain seq x y z
N MET A 1 1.67 2.73 -2.27
CA MET A 1 1.60 4.13 -1.79
C MET A 1 0.97 4.16 -0.40
N ALA A 2 1.58 4.86 0.56
CA ALA A 2 1.01 5.10 1.88
C ALA A 2 0.31 6.47 2.00
N GLY A 3 0.33 7.34 0.99
CA GLY A 3 -0.35 8.64 1.00
C GLY A 3 -1.81 8.66 0.50
N ASN A 4 -2.45 7.50 0.34
CA ASN A 4 -3.84 7.40 -0.14
C ASN A 4 -4.71 6.76 0.93
N TYR A 5 -5.11 7.56 1.93
CA TYR A 5 -6.01 7.16 2.99
C TYR A 5 -6.80 8.35 3.52
N LEU A 6 -7.93 8.06 4.15
CA LEU A 6 -8.67 9.00 4.98
C LEU A 6 -8.84 8.36 6.36
N VAL A 7 -8.51 9.08 7.42
CA VAL A 7 -8.74 8.63 8.79
C VAL A 7 -9.87 9.43 9.40
N LYS A 8 -10.89 8.72 9.88
CA LYS A 8 -12.00 9.34 10.63
C LYS A 8 -11.47 9.84 11.98
N ASN A 9 -11.78 11.09 12.32
CA ASN A 9 -11.52 11.62 13.66
C ASN A 9 -12.32 10.81 14.70
N SER A 10 -11.63 9.89 15.37
CA SER A 10 -12.19 8.88 16.27
C SER A 10 -11.08 8.31 17.14
N ASN A 11 -11.41 7.69 18.27
CA ASN A 11 -10.43 7.04 19.14
C ASN A 11 -9.60 5.99 18.39
N PHE A 12 -10.24 5.16 17.55
CA PHE A 12 -9.54 4.20 16.69
C PHE A 12 -8.59 4.91 15.72
N GLY A 13 -9.07 5.93 15.00
CA GLY A 13 -8.27 6.67 14.02
C GLY A 13 -7.04 7.35 14.63
N MET A 14 -7.19 7.99 15.80
CA MET A 14 -6.09 8.62 16.52
C MET A 14 -5.06 7.57 16.99
N LYS A 15 -5.52 6.45 17.56
CA LYS A 15 -4.61 5.38 18.01
C LYS A 15 -3.87 4.76 16.83
N PHE A 16 -4.57 4.50 15.73
CA PHE A 16 -3.97 4.01 14.48
C PHE A 16 -2.87 4.95 13.95
N LEU A 17 -3.14 6.25 13.87
CA LEU A 17 -2.15 7.23 13.39
C LEU A 17 -0.95 7.33 14.34
N ASN A 18 -1.17 7.32 15.65
CA ASN A 18 -0.09 7.37 16.63
C ASN A 18 0.80 6.12 16.57
N GLU A 19 0.22 4.92 16.48
CA GLU A 19 0.99 3.68 16.35
C GLU A 19 1.79 3.63 15.04
N TRP A 20 1.17 4.10 13.95
CA TRP A 20 1.87 4.16 12.67
C TRP A 20 3.02 5.16 12.70
N ALA A 21 2.82 6.36 13.25
CA ALA A 21 3.88 7.36 13.43
C ALA A 21 5.02 6.81 14.29
N ASN A 22 4.71 6.19 15.44
CA ASN A 22 5.71 5.59 16.33
C ASN A 22 6.53 4.46 15.69
N SER A 23 6.06 3.90 14.58
CA SER A 23 6.81 2.87 13.86
C SER A 23 8.08 3.41 13.17
N GLU A 24 8.19 4.73 12.96
CA GLU A 24 9.40 5.34 12.41
C GLU A 24 10.65 5.09 13.27
N PHE A 25 10.46 4.89 14.58
CA PHE A 25 11.53 4.58 15.54
C PHE A 25 11.88 3.08 15.62
N HIS A 26 11.13 2.23 14.91
CA HIS A 26 11.23 0.77 15.00
C HIS A 26 11.43 0.12 13.62
N LEU A 27 11.91 0.88 12.64
CA LEU A 27 12.21 0.40 11.31
C LEU A 27 13.40 -0.58 11.33
N PRO A 28 13.38 -1.66 10.53
CA PRO A 28 14.57 -2.49 10.39
C PRO A 28 15.66 -1.72 9.65
N TYR A 29 16.93 -2.03 9.95
CA TYR A 29 18.09 -1.43 9.24
C TYR A 29 18.17 -1.81 7.75
N SER A 30 17.41 -2.82 7.33
CA SER A 30 17.31 -3.33 5.97
C SER A 30 16.44 -2.43 5.08
N PHE A 31 16.31 -2.72 3.78
CA PHE A 31 15.36 -1.99 2.94
C PHE A 31 13.94 -2.19 3.46
N HIS A 32 13.26 -1.10 3.85
CA HIS A 32 12.01 -1.22 4.61
C HIS A 32 10.79 -0.52 3.99
N GLY A 33 10.93 0.14 2.84
CA GLY A 33 9.80 0.79 2.15
C GLY A 33 9.22 2.01 2.86
N ASN A 34 10.00 2.66 3.74
CA ASN A 34 9.63 3.85 4.51
C ASN A 34 8.30 3.71 5.26
N ASP A 35 7.36 4.62 5.04
CA ASP A 35 6.03 4.66 5.67
C ASP A 35 5.14 3.45 5.31
N GLN A 36 5.35 2.84 4.14
CA GLN A 36 4.53 1.76 3.64
C GLN A 36 4.80 0.42 4.34
N GLY A 37 6.06 0.09 4.63
CA GLY A 37 6.40 -1.17 5.30
C GLY A 37 5.72 -1.31 6.66
N PRO A 38 5.88 -0.33 7.56
CA PRO A 38 5.20 -0.30 8.85
C PRO A 38 3.69 -0.29 8.73
N LEU A 39 3.13 0.45 7.76
CA LEU A 39 1.68 0.44 7.51
C LEU A 39 1.18 -0.98 7.26
N MET A 40 1.87 -1.75 6.41
CA MET A 40 1.50 -3.13 6.11
C MET A 40 1.56 -4.01 7.37
N MET A 41 2.66 -3.95 8.13
CA MET A 41 2.82 -4.74 9.35
C MET A 41 1.81 -4.36 10.44
N LEU A 42 1.53 -3.06 10.60
CA LEU A 42 0.52 -2.56 11.53
C LEU A 42 -0.89 -3.04 11.14
N LEU A 43 -1.23 -2.99 9.85
CA LEU A 43 -2.52 -3.52 9.37
C LEU A 43 -2.66 -5.01 9.67
N LEU A 44 -1.61 -5.81 9.49
CA LEU A 44 -1.63 -7.23 9.89
C LEU A 44 -1.95 -7.38 11.38
N LYS A 45 -1.16 -6.72 12.23
CA LYS A 45 -1.30 -6.78 13.69
C LYS A 45 -2.71 -6.34 14.17
N LEU A 46 -3.26 -5.27 13.59
CA LEU A 46 -4.53 -4.69 14.04
C LEU A 46 -5.77 -5.43 13.51
N LEU A 47 -5.67 -6.03 12.33
CA LEU A 47 -6.82 -6.55 11.59
C LEU A 47 -6.95 -8.07 11.67
N VAL A 48 -5.91 -8.78 12.10
CA VAL A 48 -5.90 -10.24 12.25
C VAL A 48 -5.54 -10.57 13.71
N PRO A 49 -6.52 -10.76 14.61
CA PRO A 49 -6.26 -11.15 15.99
C PRO A 49 -5.47 -12.45 16.06
N GLY A 50 -4.47 -12.52 16.93
CA GLY A 50 -3.64 -13.73 17.10
C GLY A 50 -2.63 -13.98 15.98
N SER A 51 -2.40 -13.03 15.07
CA SER A 51 -1.49 -13.21 13.93
C SER A 51 0.00 -13.18 14.30
N SER A 52 0.40 -13.58 15.50
CA SER A 52 1.78 -13.49 15.98
C SER A 52 2.73 -14.31 15.09
N VAL A 53 2.27 -15.48 14.64
CA VAL A 53 3.04 -16.39 13.79
C VAL A 53 3.17 -15.83 12.37
N GLU A 54 2.08 -15.36 11.76
CA GLU A 54 2.09 -14.72 10.44
C GLU A 54 2.91 -13.42 10.46
N TYR A 55 2.75 -12.60 11.50
CA TYR A 55 3.51 -11.38 11.69
C TYR A 55 5.00 -11.69 11.74
N SER A 56 5.42 -12.66 12.56
CA SER A 56 6.82 -13.07 12.64
C SER A 56 7.35 -13.58 11.29
N ALA A 57 6.56 -14.34 10.54
CA ALA A 57 6.93 -14.81 9.21
C ALA A 57 7.13 -13.63 8.23
N CYS A 58 6.21 -12.67 8.19
CA CYS A 58 6.32 -11.50 7.31
C CYS A 58 7.45 -10.56 7.73
N GLU A 59 7.69 -10.42 9.03
CA GLU A 59 8.77 -9.61 9.58
C GLU A 59 10.16 -10.15 9.18
N LYS A 60 10.33 -11.47 9.09
CA LYS A 60 11.58 -12.08 8.60
C LYS A 60 11.91 -11.63 7.18
N TYR A 61 10.93 -11.58 6.27
CA TYR A 61 11.15 -11.04 4.93
C TYR A 61 11.52 -9.55 4.99
N TRP A 62 10.85 -8.79 5.85
CA TRP A 62 11.10 -7.36 5.99
C TRP A 62 12.54 -7.06 6.45
N LYS A 63 12.99 -7.73 7.51
CA LYS A 63 14.33 -7.59 8.10
C LYS A 63 15.46 -8.06 7.17
N LYS A 64 15.15 -8.86 6.15
CA LYS A 64 16.11 -9.36 5.16
C LYS A 64 16.07 -8.64 3.82
N ALA A 65 15.09 -7.76 3.59
CA ALA A 65 14.95 -7.08 2.32
C ALA A 65 16.13 -6.15 2.02
N THR A 66 16.67 -6.22 0.80
CA THR A 66 17.82 -5.42 0.36
C THR A 66 17.42 -4.36 -0.66
N ASP A 67 16.24 -4.52 -1.27
CA ASP A 67 15.74 -3.70 -2.35
C ASP A 67 14.21 -3.81 -2.48
N VAL A 68 13.65 -3.16 -3.49
CA VAL A 68 12.21 -3.19 -3.78
C VAL A 68 11.70 -4.61 -4.08
N ASN A 69 12.48 -5.44 -4.75
CA ASN A 69 12.05 -6.78 -5.19
C ASN A 69 11.90 -7.72 -3.99
N THR A 70 12.94 -7.76 -3.15
CA THR A 70 12.95 -8.54 -1.90
C THR A 70 11.95 -7.99 -0.88
N TYR A 71 11.74 -6.67 -0.81
CA TYR A 71 10.71 -6.04 0.02
C TYR A 71 9.28 -6.44 -0.38
N LEU A 72 9.03 -6.64 -1.68
CA LEU A 72 7.72 -7.07 -2.15
C LEU A 72 7.33 -8.46 -1.62
N ALA A 73 8.29 -9.29 -1.18
CA ALA A 73 8.00 -10.55 -0.48
C ALA A 73 7.28 -10.31 0.86
N MET A 74 7.71 -9.31 1.65
CA MET A 74 6.99 -8.89 2.86
C MET A 74 5.60 -8.36 2.53
N VAL A 75 5.50 -7.48 1.52
CA VAL A 75 4.20 -6.90 1.10
C VAL A 75 3.23 -8.01 0.71
N TYR A 76 3.70 -8.99 -0.05
CA TYR A 76 2.90 -10.15 -0.44
C TYR A 76 2.54 -11.04 0.75
N CYS A 77 3.46 -11.24 1.69
CA CYS A 77 3.20 -11.98 2.92
C CYS A 77 2.06 -11.39 3.73
N VAL A 78 2.10 -10.08 3.99
CA VAL A 78 1.01 -9.40 4.70
C VAL A 78 -0.31 -9.52 3.93
N ARG A 79 -0.28 -9.39 2.60
CA ARG A 79 -1.50 -9.52 1.77
C ARG A 79 -2.10 -10.92 1.85
N GLN A 80 -1.26 -11.96 1.95
CA GLN A 80 -1.74 -13.32 2.12
C GLN A 80 -2.35 -13.54 3.51
N ALA A 81 -1.73 -13.01 4.57
CA ALA A 81 -2.29 -13.06 5.92
C ALA A 81 -3.64 -12.33 6.03
N LEU A 82 -3.78 -11.16 5.42
CA LEU A 82 -5.04 -10.40 5.40
C LEU A 82 -6.12 -11.08 4.54
N GLY A 83 -5.72 -11.88 3.55
CA GLY A 83 -6.60 -12.58 2.63
C GLY A 83 -7.44 -11.64 1.75
N VAL A 84 -8.65 -12.09 1.42
CA VAL A 84 -9.58 -11.36 0.54
C VAL A 84 -10.38 -10.27 1.26
N THR A 85 -10.27 -10.20 2.58
CA THR A 85 -11.01 -9.27 3.43
C THR A 85 -10.61 -7.84 3.12
N LYS A 86 -11.60 -6.95 3.05
CA LYS A 86 -11.42 -5.52 2.74
C LYS A 86 -12.16 -4.59 3.68
N ILE A 87 -13.09 -5.12 4.46
CA ILE A 87 -13.96 -4.36 5.34
C ILE A 87 -13.85 -4.98 6.71
N TRP A 88 -13.24 -4.23 7.63
CA TRP A 88 -13.26 -4.51 9.05
C TRP A 88 -14.16 -3.44 9.67
N PRO A 89 -15.41 -3.79 10.07
CA PRO A 89 -16.35 -2.84 10.64
C PRO A 89 -15.73 -2.00 11.75
N ASP A 90 -16.03 -0.71 11.74
CA ASP A 90 -15.53 0.30 12.70
C ASP A 90 -14.00 0.47 12.79
N LYS A 91 -13.24 -0.18 11.89
CA LYS A 91 -11.78 -0.13 11.84
C LYS A 91 -11.29 0.40 10.49
N VAL A 92 -11.20 -0.47 9.49
CA VAL A 92 -10.50 -0.21 8.22
C VAL A 92 -11.32 -0.68 7.04
N ARG A 93 -11.33 0.13 5.97
CA ARG A 93 -11.81 -0.26 4.64
C ARG A 93 -10.70 -0.09 3.62
N ILE A 94 -10.34 -1.18 2.94
CA ILE A 94 -9.33 -1.18 1.87
C ILE A 94 -10.06 -1.22 0.51
N PHE A 95 -9.79 -0.22 -0.32
CA PHE A 95 -10.33 -0.18 -1.68
C PHE A 95 -9.54 -1.07 -2.63
N ARG A 96 -10.17 -1.50 -3.72
CA ARG A 96 -9.46 -2.20 -4.80
C ARG A 96 -8.47 -1.23 -5.47
N LYS A 97 -7.43 -1.77 -6.11
CA LYS A 97 -6.57 -0.98 -7.01
C LYS A 97 -7.45 -0.26 -8.02
N PHE A 98 -7.16 1.01 -8.32
CA PHE A 98 -7.96 1.89 -9.21
C PHE A 98 -9.36 2.28 -8.69
N HIS A 99 -9.72 2.00 -7.44
CA HIS A 99 -11.01 2.40 -6.85
C HIS A 99 -10.89 3.41 -5.70
N ALA A 100 -9.68 3.92 -5.45
CA ALA A 100 -9.41 4.95 -4.46
C ALA A 100 -9.09 6.28 -5.16
N PHE A 101 -8.83 7.33 -4.40
CA PHE A 101 -8.66 8.68 -4.94
C PHE A 101 -7.24 9.00 -5.45
N ALA A 102 -6.26 8.12 -5.25
CA ALA A 102 -4.93 8.29 -5.84
C ALA A 102 -4.32 6.99 -6.37
N ARG A 103 -3.55 7.05 -7.46
CA ARG A 103 -2.83 5.89 -7.99
C ARG A 103 -1.45 6.24 -8.53
N ASP A 104 -0.53 5.30 -8.47
CA ASP A 104 0.72 5.38 -9.20
C ASP A 104 0.48 5.49 -10.71
N ASP A 105 1.43 6.09 -11.43
CA ASP A 105 1.35 6.21 -12.88
C ASP A 105 1.74 4.89 -13.57
N PHE A 106 0.75 4.01 -13.70
CA PHE A 106 0.87 2.77 -14.46
C PHE A 106 0.30 2.87 -15.89
N THR A 107 -0.24 4.03 -16.26
CA THR A 107 -0.94 4.24 -17.54
C THR A 107 -0.25 5.28 -18.43
N ASN A 108 0.99 5.67 -18.08
CA ASN A 108 1.79 6.71 -18.75
C ASN A 108 1.08 8.08 -18.76
N GLY A 109 0.54 8.44 -17.60
CA GLY A 109 -0.16 9.68 -17.31
C GLY A 109 -1.57 9.76 -17.90
N ARG A 110 -2.09 8.68 -18.51
CA ARG A 110 -3.46 8.66 -19.05
C ARG A 110 -4.48 8.52 -17.94
N TRP A 111 -5.57 9.29 -18.02
CA TRP A 111 -6.63 9.36 -17.00
C TRP A 111 -8.01 9.53 -17.64
N CYS A 112 -9.07 9.36 -16.85
CA CYS A 112 -10.44 9.70 -17.24
C CYS A 112 -11.17 10.39 -16.07
N ASP A 113 -12.40 10.86 -16.28
CA ASP A 113 -13.15 11.59 -15.24
C ASP A 113 -13.50 10.77 -13.98
N ALA A 114 -13.29 9.44 -14.02
CA ALA A 114 -13.40 8.57 -12.85
C ALA A 114 -12.08 8.44 -12.06
N ASP A 115 -10.95 8.92 -12.59
CA ASP A 115 -9.68 9.06 -11.86
C ASP A 115 -9.65 10.40 -11.13
N PHE A 116 -9.09 10.43 -9.92
CA PHE A 116 -8.97 11.66 -9.13
C PHE A 116 -7.54 12.23 -9.09
N MET A 117 -6.54 11.45 -8.64
CA MET A 117 -5.17 11.96 -8.46
C MET A 117 -4.09 10.92 -8.80
N PHE A 118 -2.92 11.40 -9.24
CA PHE A 118 -1.74 10.57 -9.45
C PHE A 118 -0.70 10.74 -8.33
N HIS A 119 -0.17 9.62 -7.86
CA HIS A 119 0.98 9.56 -6.97
C HIS A 119 2.27 9.82 -7.74
N GLY A 120 3.24 10.49 -7.12
CA GLY A 120 4.56 10.71 -7.72
C GLY A 120 4.87 12.16 -8.12
N TRP A 121 3.99 13.12 -7.81
CA TRP A 121 4.27 14.57 -7.97
C TRP A 121 5.38 15.10 -7.04
N LYS A 122 6.09 14.22 -6.30
CA LYS A 122 7.15 14.58 -5.35
C LYS A 122 8.42 15.15 -6.02
N ARG A 123 8.56 15.13 -7.35
CA ARG A 123 9.69 15.74 -8.08
C ARG A 123 9.22 16.44 -9.35
N VAL A 124 9.53 17.73 -9.47
CA VAL A 124 9.10 18.64 -10.55
C VAL A 124 9.51 18.13 -11.95
N GLU A 125 10.65 17.45 -12.04
CA GLU A 125 11.22 16.88 -13.27
C GLU A 125 10.39 15.74 -13.88
N ARG A 126 9.42 15.17 -13.14
CA ARG A 126 8.54 14.08 -13.61
C ARG A 126 7.11 14.53 -13.86
N ASN A 127 6.90 15.79 -14.22
CA ASN A 127 5.55 16.27 -14.56
C ASN A 127 5.10 15.78 -15.95
N GLN A 128 4.67 14.52 -16.01
CA GLN A 128 4.10 13.90 -17.21
C GLN A 128 2.60 14.15 -17.37
N ILE A 129 1.98 14.87 -16.43
CA ILE A 129 0.54 14.88 -16.21
C ILE A 129 -0.03 16.30 -16.31
N PHE A 130 0.68 17.31 -15.81
CA PHE A 130 0.28 18.71 -15.88
C PHE A 130 1.22 19.52 -16.77
N GLU A 131 0.68 20.48 -17.49
CA GLU A 131 1.42 21.43 -18.33
C GLU A 131 2.28 22.37 -17.48
N GLU A 132 1.76 22.77 -16.31
CA GLU A 132 2.39 23.70 -15.38
C GLU A 132 2.14 23.29 -13.92
N ASN A 133 2.77 24.01 -12.98
CA ASN A 133 2.50 23.84 -11.55
C ASN A 133 1.08 24.32 -11.21
N ILE A 134 0.48 23.76 -10.17
CA ILE A 134 -0.84 24.18 -9.70
C ILE A 134 -0.79 25.64 -9.25
N ASP A 135 -1.63 26.49 -9.85
CA ASP A 135 -1.83 27.86 -9.42
C ASP A 135 -2.69 27.90 -8.16
N LEU A 136 -2.06 28.22 -7.03
CA LEU A 136 -2.72 28.27 -5.73
C LEU A 136 -3.78 29.36 -5.64
N ASN A 137 -3.73 30.41 -6.49
CA ASN A 137 -4.76 31.45 -6.53
C ASN A 137 -6.07 30.97 -7.16
N LEU A 138 -6.02 29.84 -7.88
CA LEU A 138 -7.19 29.21 -8.52
C LEU A 138 -7.74 28.04 -7.67
N CYS A 139 -7.18 27.77 -6.50
CA CYS A 139 -7.76 26.85 -5.54
C CYS A 139 -9.23 27.25 -5.23
N ASP A 140 -10.08 26.26 -4.97
CA ASP A 140 -11.54 26.41 -4.76
C ASP A 140 -12.36 26.84 -6.00
N GLN A 141 -11.72 27.06 -7.16
CA GLN A 141 -12.42 27.33 -8.42
C GLN A 141 -12.62 26.07 -9.27
N GLY A 142 -12.88 24.94 -8.61
CA GLY A 142 -13.02 23.62 -9.24
C GLY A 142 -11.71 23.13 -9.87
N MET A 143 -11.78 22.63 -11.11
CA MET A 143 -10.63 22.04 -11.81
C MET A 143 -9.72 23.08 -12.51
N LYS A 144 -10.01 24.38 -12.39
CA LYS A 144 -9.27 25.44 -13.12
C LYS A 144 -7.79 25.56 -12.73
N ALA A 145 -7.47 25.26 -11.47
CA ALA A 145 -6.10 25.21 -10.97
C ALA A 145 -5.27 24.03 -11.54
N TRP A 146 -5.96 23.02 -12.08
CA TRP A 146 -5.36 21.78 -12.55
C TRP A 146 -5.17 21.83 -14.06
N LYS A 147 -3.95 22.15 -14.48
CA LYS A 147 -3.60 22.36 -15.90
C LYS A 147 -3.11 21.05 -16.50
N TRP A 148 -4.03 20.13 -16.76
CA TRP A 148 -3.72 18.79 -17.26
C TRP A 148 -3.17 18.85 -18.69
N LYS A 149 -2.14 18.05 -18.98
CA LYS A 149 -1.77 17.72 -20.36
C LYS A 149 -2.92 16.97 -21.02
N ASN A 150 -2.98 17.04 -22.34
CA ASN A 150 -3.96 16.28 -23.14
C ASN A 150 -3.70 14.76 -23.09
N LYS A 151 -4.11 14.13 -21.98
CA LYS A 151 -4.03 12.70 -21.68
C LYS A 151 -5.33 12.15 -21.09
N ASN A 152 -6.41 12.96 -21.11
CA ASN A 152 -7.76 12.49 -20.80
C ASN A 152 -8.20 11.55 -21.93
N ILE A 153 -8.69 10.38 -21.55
CA ILE A 153 -9.16 9.32 -22.45
C ILE A 153 -10.49 8.77 -21.93
N SER A 154 -11.21 8.03 -22.78
CA SER A 154 -12.43 7.36 -22.36
C SER A 154 -12.17 6.29 -21.29
N VAL A 155 -13.20 5.96 -20.50
CA VAL A 155 -13.14 4.85 -19.53
C VAL A 155 -12.78 3.52 -20.20
N GLN A 156 -13.25 3.28 -21.43
CA GLN A 156 -12.94 2.09 -22.21
C GLN A 156 -11.45 2.00 -22.56
N GLU A 157 -10.86 3.08 -23.04
CA GLU A 157 -9.42 3.14 -23.34
C GLU A 157 -8.59 3.00 -22.07
N LEU A 158 -9.02 3.60 -20.96
CA LEU A 158 -8.30 3.47 -19.68
C LEU A 158 -8.33 2.03 -19.19
N ARG A 159 -9.47 1.32 -19.30
CA ARG A 159 -9.55 -0.12 -18.98
C ARG A 159 -8.54 -0.94 -19.79
N TYR A 160 -8.38 -0.64 -21.07
CA TYR A 160 -7.38 -1.31 -21.91
C TYR A 160 -5.94 -1.01 -21.46
N ALA A 161 -5.64 0.25 -21.13
CA ALA A 161 -4.34 0.63 -20.57
C ALA A 161 -4.05 -0.07 -19.23
N ILE A 162 -5.05 -0.18 -18.35
CA ILE A 162 -4.94 -0.92 -17.08
C ILE A 162 -4.65 -2.40 -17.36
N GLN A 163 -5.34 -3.03 -18.31
CA GLN A 163 -5.10 -4.43 -18.67
C GLN A 163 -3.65 -4.67 -19.15
N ILE A 164 -3.09 -3.75 -19.94
CA ILE A 164 -1.69 -3.83 -20.37
C ILE A 164 -0.75 -3.73 -19.16
N ALA A 165 -1.00 -2.78 -18.25
CA ALA A 165 -0.20 -2.62 -17.03
C ALA A 165 -0.26 -3.88 -16.16
N GLU A 166 -1.45 -4.47 -15.98
CA GLU A 166 -1.61 -5.73 -15.22
C GLU A 166 -0.83 -6.88 -15.85
N LYS A 167 -0.85 -7.02 -17.17
CA LYS A 167 -0.03 -8.03 -17.88
C LYS A 167 1.46 -7.82 -17.64
N PHE A 168 1.93 -6.58 -17.71
CA PHE A 168 3.33 -6.24 -17.43
C PHE A 168 3.71 -6.61 -15.99
N PHE A 169 2.93 -6.16 -15.00
CA PHE A 169 3.22 -6.46 -13.59
C PHE A 169 3.18 -7.94 -13.27
N ARG A 170 2.31 -8.71 -13.92
CA ARG A 170 2.29 -10.16 -13.78
C ARG A 170 3.56 -10.79 -14.31
N ALA A 171 4.07 -10.34 -15.46
CA ALA A 171 5.27 -10.90 -16.08
C ALA A 171 6.56 -10.47 -15.37
N ALA A 172 6.58 -9.28 -14.79
CA ALA A 172 7.72 -8.69 -14.10
C ALA A 172 7.62 -8.79 -12.57
N PHE A 173 6.70 -9.62 -12.05
CA PHE A 173 6.56 -9.75 -10.59
C PHE A 173 7.83 -10.38 -10.00
N PRO A 174 8.36 -9.88 -8.86
CA PRO A 174 9.59 -10.42 -8.29
C PRO A 174 9.43 -11.87 -7.84
N LYS A 175 10.39 -12.73 -8.21
CA LYS A 175 10.38 -14.15 -7.85
C LYS A 175 10.39 -14.38 -6.34
N GLU A 176 11.06 -13.50 -5.61
CA GLU A 176 11.12 -13.52 -4.14
C GLU A 176 9.73 -13.36 -3.51
N ALA A 177 8.83 -12.65 -4.19
CA ALA A 177 7.44 -12.45 -3.77
C ALA A 177 6.47 -13.49 -4.31
N GLU A 178 6.91 -14.40 -5.19
CA GLU A 178 6.08 -15.50 -5.72
C GLU A 178 6.03 -16.71 -4.77
N ILE A 179 7.00 -16.79 -3.85
CA ILE A 179 7.07 -17.86 -2.84
C ILE A 179 5.89 -17.75 -1.88
N HIS A 180 5.25 -18.88 -1.56
CA HIS A 180 4.20 -18.90 -0.56
C HIS A 180 4.81 -18.73 0.84
N PRO A 181 4.61 -17.58 1.50
CA PRO A 181 5.38 -17.20 2.69
C PRO A 181 5.15 -18.15 3.86
N PHE A 182 3.94 -18.69 3.99
CA PHE A 182 3.58 -19.63 5.06
C PHE A 182 3.92 -21.10 4.73
N LEU A 183 4.48 -21.38 3.55
CA LEU A 183 5.14 -22.67 3.29
C LEU A 183 6.66 -22.56 3.50
N ASP A 184 7.22 -21.38 3.27
CA ASP A 184 8.66 -21.11 3.33
C ASP A 184 9.17 -20.80 4.76
N ASN A 185 8.39 -20.07 5.56
CA ASN A 185 8.86 -19.53 6.85
C ASN A 185 8.03 -19.91 8.08
N PHE A 186 6.96 -20.70 7.93
CA PHE A 186 6.10 -21.09 9.06
C PHE A 186 6.78 -22.22 9.84
N ASN A 187 7.06 -21.98 11.11
CA ASN A 187 7.72 -22.95 11.96
C ASN A 187 6.97 -23.04 13.29
N ILE A 188 5.82 -23.74 13.28
CA ILE A 188 4.99 -24.01 14.48
C ILE A 188 5.86 -24.54 15.64
N SER A 189 6.94 -25.24 15.31
CA SER A 189 7.96 -25.71 16.26
C SER A 189 8.50 -24.62 17.19
N HIS A 190 8.48 -23.35 16.79
CA HIS A 190 8.98 -22.24 17.60
C HIS A 190 7.99 -21.78 18.68
N CYS A 191 6.69 -22.05 18.52
CA CYS A 191 5.66 -21.59 19.45
C CYS A 191 4.85 -22.74 20.06
N TYR A 192 4.99 -23.99 19.59
CA TYR A 192 4.26 -25.14 20.11
C TYR A 192 4.58 -25.40 21.59
N PRO A 193 3.58 -25.73 22.43
CA PRO A 193 2.15 -25.92 22.11
C PRO A 193 1.30 -24.65 22.20
N ASP A 194 1.93 -23.50 22.40
CA ASP A 194 1.32 -22.27 22.90
C ASP A 194 1.19 -21.16 21.84
N CYS A 195 1.14 -21.52 20.55
CA CYS A 195 1.08 -20.56 19.44
C CYS A 195 -0.12 -19.59 19.53
N ASP A 196 -1.19 -20.01 20.18
CA ASP A 196 -2.43 -19.24 20.33
C ASP A 196 -2.52 -18.46 21.66
N LYS A 197 -1.47 -18.49 22.50
CA LYS A 197 -1.45 -17.62 23.70
C LYS A 197 -1.34 -16.17 23.24
N PHE A 198 -2.44 -15.42 23.42
CA PHE A 198 -2.55 -14.03 23.02
C PHE A 198 -1.44 -13.17 23.64
N ASP A 199 -0.65 -12.49 22.80
CA ASP A 199 0.11 -11.32 23.24
C ASP A 199 -0.89 -10.20 23.55
N LEU A 200 -1.16 -9.99 24.84
CA LEU A 200 -2.10 -8.99 25.38
C LEU A 200 -1.64 -7.53 25.21
N HIS A 201 -0.67 -7.25 24.34
CA HIS A 201 -0.10 -5.92 24.19
C HIS A 201 -0.83 -5.09 23.12
N LEU A 202 -1.98 -4.53 23.53
CA LEU A 202 -2.65 -3.38 22.91
C LEU A 202 -2.91 -2.27 23.94
#